data_AF-A0A0K2RM51-F1
#
_entry.id   AF-A0A0K2RM51-F1
#
_cell.length_a   1.000
_cell.length_b   1.000
_cell.length_c   1.000
_cell.angle_alpha   90.00
_cell.angle_beta   90.00
_cell.angle_gamma   90.00
#
_symmetry.space_group_name_H-M   'P 1'
#
loop_
_entity.id
_entity.type
_entity.pdbx_description
1 polymer ?
#
loop_
_entity_poly.entity_id
_entity_poly.type
_entity_poly.pdbx_seq_one_letter_code
_entity_poly.pdbx_strand_id
1 'polypeptide(L)'
;MIVLGLAACGADPAAPTNDVSAVKEDLTKLQGTNGLIRMPESSSLANGSVHGTYLAARLLDTSFPAVASERTRGELERVLKSAEADLITQLKALVALKRSGSSSWASYGSIIEQGTAALPATVTFANLSGYIDLVDVLVQLEPNARLARLETFDAEPGVEHLLSGALMAFSNSMYFSNSEEVRSMFPAVQSALPQLIGSSRGKGLNYFRALTAMTNASRSGLGSNDFDKAAEELRTLKGCKEFPSLYRMEPDKASPCSLSISAAMIAVPGAYDFGENK
;
A
#
# COMPACT_ATOMS: atom_id res chain seq x y z
N MET A 1 3.17 -28.28 -57.61
CA MET A 1 4.35 -28.48 -56.76
C MET A 1 4.63 -27.15 -56.06
N ILE A 2 4.51 -27.13 -54.72
CA ILE A 2 4.99 -26.11 -53.74
C ILE A 2 4.18 -24.78 -53.73
N VAL A 3 3.20 -24.58 -52.83
CA VAL A 3 3.24 -24.16 -51.38
C VAL A 3 3.49 -22.65 -51.24
N LEU A 4 2.45 -21.84 -50.94
CA LEU A 4 2.02 -21.33 -49.62
C LEU A 4 3.06 -20.40 -48.95
N GLY A 5 2.72 -19.11 -48.83
CA GLY A 5 2.56 -18.45 -47.52
C GLY A 5 3.82 -17.65 -47.18
N LEU A 6 3.82 -16.61 -46.37
CA LEU A 6 2.83 -15.95 -45.55
C LEU A 6 3.35 -14.52 -45.33
N ALA A 7 2.43 -13.57 -45.23
CA ALA A 7 2.72 -12.24 -44.73
C ALA A 7 3.41 -12.34 -43.36
N ALA A 8 4.65 -11.92 -43.26
CA ALA A 8 5.27 -11.60 -41.98
C ALA A 8 4.75 -10.23 -41.55
N CYS A 9 3.57 -10.20 -40.93
CA CYS A 9 3.24 -9.13 -40.00
C CYS A 9 4.23 -9.28 -38.85
N GLY A 10 5.26 -8.44 -38.84
CA GLY A 10 6.08 -8.23 -37.66
C GLY A 10 5.14 -7.88 -36.53
N ALA A 11 5.11 -8.73 -35.51
CA ALA A 11 4.51 -8.37 -34.24
C ALA A 11 5.28 -7.14 -33.76
N ASP A 12 4.59 -5.99 -33.74
CA ASP A 12 5.03 -4.85 -32.96
C ASP A 12 5.37 -5.34 -31.55
N PRO A 13 6.43 -4.81 -30.90
CA PRO A 13 6.63 -5.06 -29.48
C PRO A 13 5.33 -4.65 -28.77
N ALA A 14 4.73 -5.60 -28.06
CA ALA A 14 3.55 -5.38 -27.27
C ALA A 14 3.72 -4.05 -26.52
N ALA A 15 2.79 -3.11 -26.76
CA ALA A 15 2.71 -1.86 -26.03
C ALA A 15 2.88 -2.15 -24.52
N PRO A 16 3.58 -1.28 -23.76
CA PRO A 16 3.75 -1.49 -22.33
C PRO A 16 2.37 -1.77 -21.73
N THR A 17 2.18 -3.01 -21.29
CA THR A 17 0.97 -3.40 -20.59
C THR A 17 0.99 -2.56 -19.32
N ASN A 18 0.07 -1.58 -19.21
CA ASN A 18 0.04 -0.76 -18.02
C ASN A 18 -0.05 -1.67 -16.79
N ASP A 19 0.67 -1.32 -15.73
CA ASP A 19 0.74 -2.20 -14.55
C ASP A 19 -0.67 -2.44 -13.97
N VAL A 20 -1.62 -1.53 -14.20
CA VAL A 20 -3.04 -1.68 -13.80
C VAL A 20 -3.65 -2.98 -14.33
N SER A 21 -3.43 -3.32 -15.61
CA SER A 21 -4.06 -4.51 -16.21
C SER A 21 -3.48 -5.80 -15.65
N ALA A 22 -2.17 -5.86 -15.46
CA ALA A 22 -1.50 -7.01 -14.83
C ALA A 22 -1.93 -7.16 -13.35
N VAL A 23 -2.00 -6.05 -12.61
CA VAL A 23 -2.47 -6.03 -11.23
C VAL A 23 -3.93 -6.49 -11.13
N LYS A 24 -4.82 -6.07 -12.04
CA LYS A 24 -6.21 -6.54 -12.06
C LYS A 24 -6.30 -8.05 -12.21
N GLU A 25 -5.52 -8.62 -13.14
CA GLU A 25 -5.52 -10.06 -13.39
C GLU A 25 -5.07 -10.83 -12.14
N ASP A 26 -3.99 -10.38 -11.50
CA ASP A 26 -3.45 -11.02 -10.30
C ASP A 26 -4.39 -10.89 -9.10
N LEU A 27 -5.02 -9.73 -8.90
CA LEU A 27 -5.99 -9.53 -7.82
C LEU A 27 -7.26 -10.37 -8.02
N THR A 28 -7.67 -10.63 -9.25
CA THR A 28 -8.81 -11.52 -9.54
C THR A 28 -8.51 -12.96 -9.09
N LYS A 29 -7.28 -13.44 -9.31
CA LYS A 29 -6.82 -14.77 -8.83
C LYS A 29 -6.80 -14.86 -7.29
N LEU A 30 -6.61 -13.72 -6.62
CA LEU A 30 -6.62 -13.64 -5.16
C LEU A 30 -8.02 -13.63 -4.55
N GLN A 31 -9.09 -13.53 -5.34
CA GLN A 31 -10.45 -13.58 -4.81
C GLN A 31 -10.73 -14.93 -4.14
N GLY A 32 -11.07 -14.88 -2.85
CA GLY A 32 -11.45 -16.05 -2.05
C GLY A 32 -12.91 -16.45 -2.28
N THR A 33 -13.31 -17.58 -1.70
CA THR A 33 -14.67 -18.12 -1.91
C THR A 33 -15.79 -17.24 -1.35
N ASN A 34 -15.48 -16.39 -0.36
CA ASN A 34 -16.38 -15.38 0.19
C ASN A 34 -16.46 -14.10 -0.67
N GLY A 35 -15.71 -14.02 -1.78
CA GLY A 35 -15.66 -12.86 -2.66
C GLY A 35 -14.69 -11.76 -2.22
N LEU A 36 -14.08 -11.86 -1.04
CA LEU A 36 -13.04 -10.95 -0.57
C LEU A 36 -11.66 -11.37 -1.09
N ILE A 37 -10.70 -10.45 -1.08
CA ILE A 37 -9.33 -10.69 -1.56
C ILE A 37 -8.47 -11.36 -0.48
N ARG A 38 -7.76 -12.42 -0.86
CA ARG A 38 -6.78 -13.12 -0.03
C ARG A 38 -5.45 -12.39 -0.03
N MET A 39 -4.73 -12.48 1.09
CA MET A 39 -3.36 -11.98 1.18
C MET A 39 -2.39 -13.13 0.88
N PRO A 40 -1.61 -13.08 -0.21
CA PRO A 40 -0.69 -14.16 -0.58
C PRO A 40 0.41 -14.41 0.47
N GLU A 41 0.71 -13.41 1.30
CA GLU A 41 1.64 -13.55 2.43
C GLU A 41 1.04 -14.30 3.65
N SER A 42 -0.27 -14.54 3.69
CA SER A 42 -0.93 -15.26 4.78
C SER A 42 -0.89 -16.77 4.55
N SER A 43 -0.41 -17.52 5.54
CA SER A 43 -0.34 -18.99 5.52
C SER A 43 -1.71 -19.68 5.62
N SER A 44 -2.80 -18.94 5.88
CA SER A 44 -4.14 -19.50 6.05
C SER A 44 -5.21 -18.81 5.19
N LEU A 45 -6.12 -19.68 4.72
CA LEU A 45 -7.51 -19.49 4.26
C LEU A 45 -7.77 -19.44 2.75
N ALA A 46 -8.66 -20.35 2.33
CA ALA A 46 -9.43 -20.27 1.09
C ALA A 46 -10.34 -19.02 1.02
N ASN A 47 -10.51 -18.31 2.14
CA ASN A 47 -11.37 -17.14 2.27
C ASN A 47 -10.53 -15.86 2.31
N GLY A 48 -10.95 -14.83 1.58
CA GLY A 48 -10.31 -13.53 1.63
C GLY A 48 -10.71 -12.72 2.85
N SER A 49 -10.08 -11.57 3.05
CA SER A 49 -10.28 -10.70 4.20
C SER A 49 -10.66 -9.28 3.78
N VAL A 50 -11.27 -8.54 4.72
CA VAL A 50 -11.56 -7.11 4.54
C VAL A 50 -10.26 -6.32 4.32
N HIS A 51 -9.20 -6.66 5.08
CA HIS A 51 -7.91 -5.98 4.94
C HIS A 51 -7.29 -6.19 3.55
N GLY A 52 -7.24 -7.43 3.05
CA GLY A 52 -6.75 -7.70 1.70
C GLY A 52 -7.59 -7.00 0.62
N THR A 53 -8.92 -6.96 0.81
CA THR A 53 -9.84 -6.26 -0.11
C THR A 53 -9.62 -4.75 -0.10
N TYR A 54 -9.37 -4.15 1.07
CA TYR A 54 -9.00 -2.75 1.21
C TYR A 54 -7.67 -2.43 0.52
N LEU A 55 -6.64 -3.27 0.68
CA LEU A 55 -5.34 -3.08 0.02
C LEU A 55 -5.47 -3.18 -1.51
N ALA A 56 -6.25 -4.15 -2.00
CA ALA A 56 -6.58 -4.28 -3.42
C ALA A 56 -7.33 -3.05 -3.96
N ALA A 57 -8.28 -2.51 -3.18
CA ALA A 57 -9.00 -1.29 -3.52
C ALA A 57 -8.08 -0.06 -3.57
N ARG A 58 -7.07 0.01 -2.71
CA ARG A 58 -6.03 1.05 -2.78
C ARG A 58 -5.16 0.90 -4.02
N LEU A 59 -4.75 -0.33 -4.31
CA LEU A 59 -3.86 -0.63 -5.43
C LEU A 59 -4.48 -0.35 -6.79
N LEU A 60 -5.78 -0.66 -6.96
CA LEU A 60 -6.48 -0.42 -8.22
C LEU A 60 -7.21 0.91 -8.28
N ASP A 61 -7.46 1.56 -7.14
CA ASP A 61 -8.16 2.84 -7.07
C ASP A 61 -9.46 2.88 -7.90
N THR A 62 -9.59 3.80 -8.86
CA THR A 62 -10.75 3.91 -9.77
C THR A 62 -11.00 2.67 -10.62
N SER A 63 -10.01 1.80 -10.76
CA SER A 63 -10.08 0.55 -11.50
C SER A 63 -10.54 -0.66 -10.66
N PHE A 64 -10.72 -0.50 -9.34
CA PHE A 64 -11.19 -1.56 -8.45
C PHE A 64 -12.59 -2.13 -8.76
N PRO A 65 -13.57 -1.37 -9.30
CA PRO A 65 -14.89 -1.92 -9.66
C PRO A 65 -14.83 -3.11 -10.63
N ALA A 66 -13.76 -3.23 -11.43
CA ALA A 66 -13.57 -4.33 -12.38
C ALA A 66 -13.21 -5.67 -11.69
N VAL A 67 -12.73 -5.64 -10.45
CA VAL A 67 -12.36 -6.83 -9.65
C VAL A 67 -13.40 -7.09 -8.56
N ALA A 68 -14.11 -6.06 -8.10
CA ALA A 68 -15.16 -6.20 -7.10
C ALA A 68 -16.44 -6.83 -7.69
N SER A 69 -16.78 -8.03 -7.22
CA SER A 69 -18.03 -8.71 -7.59
C SER A 69 -19.20 -8.25 -6.73
N GLU A 70 -20.43 -8.58 -7.13
CA GLU A 70 -21.61 -8.42 -6.27
C GLU A 70 -21.44 -9.14 -4.92
N ARG A 71 -20.78 -10.30 -4.93
CA ARG A 71 -20.45 -11.02 -3.69
C ARG A 71 -19.49 -10.24 -2.80
N THR A 72 -18.48 -9.60 -3.39
CA THR A 72 -17.56 -8.70 -2.68
C THR A 72 -18.34 -7.58 -2.01
N ARG A 73 -19.24 -6.90 -2.73
CA ARG A 73 -20.06 -5.80 -2.20
C ARG A 73 -20.96 -6.27 -1.06
N GLY A 74 -21.68 -7.38 -1.25
CA GLY A 74 -22.55 -7.95 -0.22
C GLY A 74 -21.81 -8.35 1.06
N GLU A 75 -20.61 -8.91 0.94
CA GLU A 75 -19.80 -9.28 2.09
C GLU A 75 -19.24 -8.06 2.83
N LEU A 76 -18.85 -7.00 2.11
CA LEU A 76 -18.44 -5.72 2.72
C LEU A 76 -19.61 -5.08 3.49
N GLU A 77 -20.81 -5.05 2.91
CA GLU A 77 -22.00 -4.56 3.61
C GLU A 77 -22.36 -5.40 4.83
N ARG A 78 -22.19 -6.72 4.78
CA ARG A 78 -22.38 -7.60 5.93
C ARG A 78 -21.44 -7.23 7.07
N VAL A 79 -20.16 -6.97 6.77
CA VAL A 79 -19.18 -6.53 7.78
C VAL A 79 -19.55 -5.18 8.39
N LEU A 80 -20.00 -4.22 7.57
CA LEU A 80 -20.43 -2.90 8.05
C LEU A 80 -21.62 -2.96 9.03
N LYS A 81 -22.45 -4.00 8.94
CA LYS A 81 -23.60 -4.23 9.83
C LYS A 81 -23.28 -5.16 11.00
N SER A 82 -22.07 -5.72 11.06
CA SER A 82 -21.68 -6.67 12.10
C SER A 82 -21.29 -5.93 13.38
N ALA A 83 -21.92 -6.30 14.50
CA ALA A 83 -21.54 -5.81 15.83
C ALA A 83 -20.18 -6.36 16.31
N GLU A 84 -19.68 -7.43 15.70
CA GLU A 84 -18.41 -8.07 16.06
C GLU A 84 -17.20 -7.43 15.35
N ALA A 85 -17.43 -6.65 14.30
CA ALA A 85 -16.35 -6.01 13.56
C ALA A 85 -15.86 -4.77 14.30
N ASP A 86 -14.54 -4.68 14.53
CA ASP A 86 -13.94 -3.47 15.09
C ASP A 86 -14.04 -2.30 14.10
N LEU A 87 -13.92 -1.07 14.64
CA LEU A 87 -14.08 0.17 13.88
C LEU A 87 -13.11 0.27 12.69
N ILE A 88 -11.86 -0.15 12.84
CA ILE A 88 -10.87 -0.07 11.74
C ILE A 88 -11.26 -1.05 10.63
N THR A 89 -11.69 -2.26 10.99
CA THR A 89 -12.21 -3.23 10.02
C THR A 89 -13.45 -2.69 9.30
N GLN A 90 -14.38 -2.07 10.01
CA GLN A 90 -15.55 -1.43 9.39
C GLN A 90 -15.15 -0.29 8.44
N LEU A 91 -14.23 0.61 8.84
CA LEU A 91 -13.73 1.68 7.98
C LEU A 91 -13.02 1.14 6.73
N LYS A 92 -12.20 0.10 6.86
CA LYS A 92 -11.54 -0.58 5.72
C LYS A 92 -12.57 -1.16 4.75
N ALA A 93 -13.62 -1.81 5.29
CA ALA A 93 -14.73 -2.32 4.48
C ALA A 93 -15.47 -1.19 3.75
N LEU A 94 -15.67 -0.05 4.42
CA LEU A 94 -16.37 1.10 3.86
C LEU A 94 -15.58 1.74 2.72
N VAL A 95 -14.26 1.90 2.86
CA VAL A 95 -13.38 2.36 1.77
C VAL A 95 -13.46 1.41 0.57
N ALA A 96 -13.35 0.11 0.81
CA ALA A 96 -13.44 -0.89 -0.27
C ALA A 96 -14.82 -0.85 -0.96
N LEU A 97 -15.90 -0.68 -0.20
CA LEU A 97 -17.26 -0.58 -0.75
C LEU A 97 -17.41 0.69 -1.61
N LYS A 98 -16.93 1.85 -1.13
CA LYS A 98 -16.90 3.10 -1.89
C LYS A 98 -16.14 2.94 -3.20
N ARG A 99 -14.92 2.38 -3.14
CA ARG A 99 -14.06 2.15 -4.33
C ARG A 99 -14.58 1.07 -5.27
N SER A 100 -15.46 0.17 -4.80
CA SER A 100 -16.13 -0.82 -5.65
C SER A 100 -17.19 -0.21 -6.57
N GLY A 101 -17.52 1.07 -6.39
CA GLY A 101 -18.57 1.77 -7.12
C GLY A 101 -19.98 1.61 -6.55
N SER A 102 -20.13 0.95 -5.39
CA SER A 102 -21.45 0.77 -4.76
C SER A 102 -21.92 2.06 -4.11
N SER A 103 -23.03 2.66 -4.55
CA SER A 103 -23.59 3.88 -3.94
C SER A 103 -24.04 3.72 -2.49
N SER A 104 -24.24 2.48 -2.01
CA SER A 104 -24.69 2.18 -0.65
C SER A 104 -23.72 2.64 0.44
N TRP A 105 -22.44 2.86 0.11
CA TRP A 105 -21.41 3.31 1.06
C TRP A 105 -21.84 4.59 1.80
N ALA A 106 -22.56 5.50 1.13
CA ALA A 106 -23.01 6.76 1.70
C ALA A 106 -23.99 6.60 2.88
N SER A 107 -24.62 5.43 3.02
CA SER A 107 -25.55 5.13 4.12
C SER A 107 -24.85 4.85 5.46
N TYR A 108 -23.53 4.72 5.47
CA TYR A 108 -22.74 4.34 6.65
C TYR A 108 -21.95 5.52 7.24
N GLY A 109 -22.47 6.74 7.11
CA GLY A 109 -21.82 7.96 7.60
C GLY A 109 -21.49 7.94 9.10
N SER A 110 -22.31 7.27 9.92
CA SER A 110 -22.06 7.13 11.36
C SER A 110 -20.78 6.36 11.70
N ILE A 111 -20.28 5.50 10.80
CA ILE A 111 -18.99 4.81 10.97
C ILE A 111 -17.84 5.81 10.77
N ILE A 112 -17.98 6.73 9.81
CA ILE A 112 -17.01 7.82 9.55
C ILE A 112 -16.96 8.79 10.74
N GLU A 113 -18.12 9.13 11.29
CA GLU A 113 -18.22 9.97 12.49
C GLU A 113 -17.53 9.33 13.70
N GLN A 114 -17.74 8.03 13.93
CA GLN A 114 -17.03 7.27 14.97
C GLN A 114 -15.52 7.24 14.73
N GLY A 115 -15.08 7.03 13.49
CA GLY A 115 -13.66 7.09 13.11
C GLY A 115 -13.03 8.45 13.40
N THR A 116 -13.73 9.53 13.03
CA THR A 116 -13.29 10.90 13.31
C THR A 116 -13.22 11.18 14.81
N ALA A 117 -14.21 10.74 15.57
CA ALA A 117 -14.23 10.92 17.03
C ALA A 117 -13.15 10.09 17.75
N ALA A 118 -12.69 8.99 17.16
CA ALA A 118 -11.62 8.15 17.69
C ALA A 118 -10.21 8.69 17.43
N LEU A 119 -10.05 9.70 16.57
CA LEU A 119 -8.74 10.31 16.34
C LEU A 119 -8.26 11.06 17.60
N PRO A 120 -7.05 10.75 18.10
CA PRO A 120 -6.49 11.49 19.23
C PRO A 120 -6.05 12.90 18.79
N ALA A 121 -5.95 13.82 19.75
CA ALA A 121 -5.36 15.13 19.48
C ALA A 121 -3.83 15.06 19.31
N THR A 122 -3.18 14.15 20.04
CA THR A 122 -1.73 13.95 20.03
C THR A 122 -1.38 12.47 19.83
N VAL A 123 -0.24 12.23 19.18
CA VAL A 123 0.30 10.90 18.89
C VAL A 123 1.67 10.80 19.52
N THR A 124 1.90 9.70 20.23
CA THR A 124 3.19 9.33 20.83
C THR A 124 3.75 8.12 20.07
N PHE A 125 5.00 7.75 20.33
CA PHE A 125 5.57 6.52 19.78
C PHE A 125 4.71 5.28 20.12
N ALA A 126 4.11 5.23 21.31
CA ALA A 126 3.34 4.08 21.79
C ALA A 126 2.04 3.84 21.02
N ASN A 127 1.38 4.89 20.52
CA ASN A 127 0.12 4.78 19.77
C ASN A 127 0.26 5.10 18.27
N LEU A 128 1.48 5.37 17.79
CA LEU A 128 1.78 5.73 16.41
C LEU A 128 1.20 4.73 15.40
N SER A 129 1.45 3.43 15.58
CA SER A 129 0.96 2.41 14.63
C SER A 129 -0.56 2.40 14.52
N GLY A 130 -1.26 2.42 15.66
CA GLY A 130 -2.72 2.42 15.68
C GLY A 130 -3.31 3.71 15.10
N TYR A 131 -2.65 4.85 15.34
CA TYR A 131 -3.02 6.12 14.72
C TYR A 131 -2.90 6.05 13.19
N ILE A 132 -1.75 5.59 12.67
CA ILE A 132 -1.53 5.48 11.22
C ILE A 132 -2.55 4.53 10.59
N ASP A 133 -2.83 3.37 11.20
CA ASP A 133 -3.83 2.42 10.70
C ASP A 133 -5.25 3.01 10.63
N LEU A 134 -5.61 3.88 11.58
CA LEU A 134 -6.91 4.55 11.60
C LEU A 134 -6.97 5.71 10.59
N VAL A 135 -6.00 6.64 10.66
CA VAL A 135 -6.03 7.88 9.87
C VAL A 135 -5.87 7.60 8.38
N ASP A 136 -5.02 6.64 7.99
CA ASP A 136 -4.79 6.26 6.59
C ASP A 136 -6.06 5.71 5.91
N VAL A 137 -6.93 5.05 6.67
CA VAL A 137 -8.24 4.60 6.20
C VAL A 137 -9.24 5.76 6.21
N LEU A 138 -9.26 6.55 7.29
CA LEU A 138 -10.25 7.61 7.47
C LEU A 138 -10.12 8.72 6.44
N VAL A 139 -8.91 9.18 6.10
CA VAL A 139 -8.69 10.26 5.11
C VAL A 139 -9.19 9.90 3.70
N GLN A 140 -9.36 8.61 3.40
CA GLN A 140 -9.97 8.14 2.14
C GLN A 140 -11.50 8.36 2.09
N LEU A 141 -12.11 8.52 3.26
CA LEU A 141 -13.54 8.74 3.46
C LEU A 141 -13.85 10.19 3.79
N GLU A 142 -13.03 10.81 4.65
CA GLU A 142 -13.12 12.20 5.11
C GLU A 142 -11.78 12.93 4.89
N PRO A 143 -11.57 13.52 3.70
CA PRO A 143 -10.31 14.18 3.37
C PRO A 143 -9.94 15.36 4.28
N ASN A 144 -10.92 15.94 4.98
CA ASN A 144 -10.72 17.07 5.89
C ASN A 144 -10.67 16.64 7.37
N ALA A 145 -10.43 15.35 7.64
CA ALA A 145 -10.30 14.85 9.00
C ALA A 145 -9.25 15.65 9.78
N ARG A 146 -9.56 15.98 11.04
CA ARG A 146 -8.64 16.72 11.91
C ARG A 146 -7.45 15.84 12.27
N LEU A 147 -6.31 16.10 11.65
CA LEU A 147 -5.08 15.36 11.90
C LEU A 147 -4.51 15.65 13.30
N ALA A 148 -3.88 14.65 13.89
CA ALA A 148 -3.21 14.74 15.18
C ALA A 148 -1.81 15.35 15.04
N ARG A 149 -1.30 15.91 16.14
CA ARG A 149 0.11 16.33 16.25
C ARG A 149 0.96 15.15 16.72
N LEU A 150 2.07 14.86 16.03
CA LEU A 150 3.07 13.90 16.51
C LEU A 150 3.97 14.56 17.56
N GLU A 151 4.11 13.90 18.71
CA GLU A 151 5.10 14.24 19.74
C GLU A 151 6.48 13.74 19.33
N THR A 152 7.50 14.53 19.64
CA THR A 152 8.90 14.16 19.37
C THR A 152 9.28 12.93 20.18
N PHE A 153 10.02 12.03 19.55
CA PHE A 153 10.68 10.91 20.21
C PHE A 153 12.04 10.68 19.56
N ASP A 154 12.98 10.15 20.34
CA ASP A 154 14.31 9.84 19.83
C ASP A 154 14.28 8.53 19.05
N ALA A 155 14.95 8.51 17.90
CA ALA A 155 15.08 7.31 17.09
C ALA A 155 16.53 7.14 16.63
N GLU A 156 17.12 6.02 17.05
CA GLU A 156 18.47 5.63 16.66
C GLU A 156 18.40 4.55 15.55
N PRO A 157 19.16 4.69 14.44
CA PRO A 157 19.16 3.69 13.37
C PRO A 157 19.59 2.27 13.81
N GLY A 158 20.30 2.15 14.92
CA GLY A 158 20.72 0.86 15.49
C GLY A 158 19.65 0.14 16.31
N VAL A 159 18.52 0.79 16.60
CA VAL A 159 17.44 0.24 17.43
C VAL A 159 16.21 -0.01 16.57
N GLU A 160 15.97 -1.27 16.22
CA GLU A 160 15.03 -1.66 15.15
C GLU A 160 13.60 -1.12 15.34
N HIS A 161 13.04 -1.19 16.55
CA HIS A 161 11.68 -0.73 16.82
C HIS A 161 11.55 0.80 16.73
N LEU A 162 12.57 1.54 17.17
CA LEU A 162 12.62 3.01 17.05
C LEU A 162 12.82 3.43 15.60
N LEU A 163 13.73 2.76 14.87
CA LEU A 163 13.92 2.96 13.43
C LEU A 163 12.61 2.72 12.68
N SER A 164 11.93 1.61 12.97
CA SER A 164 10.63 1.26 12.40
C SER A 164 9.59 2.37 12.61
N GLY A 165 9.48 2.91 13.83
CA GLY A 165 8.55 4.00 14.12
C GLY A 165 8.92 5.32 13.45
N ALA A 166 10.20 5.68 13.42
CA ALA A 166 10.66 6.89 12.72
C ALA A 166 10.38 6.82 11.21
N LEU A 167 10.69 5.69 10.56
CA LEU A 167 10.38 5.49 9.15
C LEU A 167 8.87 5.52 8.91
N MET A 168 8.06 4.91 9.78
CA MET A 168 6.60 4.96 9.69
C MET A 168 6.06 6.40 9.80
N ALA A 169 6.49 7.17 10.79
CA ALA A 169 6.09 8.58 10.96
C ALA A 169 6.47 9.41 9.74
N PHE A 170 7.65 9.16 9.19
CA PHE A 170 8.21 9.94 8.10
C PHE A 170 7.56 9.64 6.75
N SER A 171 7.37 8.35 6.40
CA SER A 171 6.62 7.93 5.21
C SER A 171 5.18 8.44 5.21
N ASN A 172 4.62 8.71 6.39
CA ASN A 172 3.25 9.17 6.59
C ASN A 172 3.17 10.60 7.14
N SER A 173 4.20 11.43 6.90
CA SER A 173 4.27 12.78 7.48
C SER A 173 3.04 13.66 7.20
N MET A 174 2.38 13.44 6.05
CA MET A 174 1.14 14.13 5.64
C MET A 174 -0.06 13.82 6.53
N TYR A 175 -0.03 12.76 7.34
CA TYR A 175 -1.08 12.42 8.29
C TYR A 175 -0.94 13.11 9.64
N PHE A 176 -0.03 14.07 9.77
CA PHE A 176 0.14 14.84 11.00
C PHE A 176 -0.11 16.33 10.74
N SER A 177 -0.72 17.00 11.71
CA SER A 177 -0.95 18.44 11.63
C SER A 177 0.37 19.26 11.66
N ASN A 178 1.45 18.68 12.17
CA ASN A 178 2.79 19.24 12.20
C ASN A 178 3.74 18.56 11.19
N SER A 179 3.24 18.26 9.99
CA SER A 179 3.96 17.52 8.94
C SER A 179 5.38 18.06 8.64
N GLU A 180 5.57 19.38 8.56
CA GLU A 180 6.88 20.01 8.34
C GLU A 180 7.88 19.69 9.46
N GLU A 181 7.41 19.72 10.71
CA GLU A 181 8.23 19.38 11.88
C GLU A 181 8.62 17.91 11.83
N VAL A 182 7.66 17.01 11.57
CA VAL A 182 7.87 15.56 11.47
C VAL A 182 8.94 15.22 10.43
N ARG A 183 8.95 15.90 9.28
CA ARG A 183 9.99 15.74 8.24
C ARG A 183 11.40 16.13 8.71
N SER A 184 11.53 16.81 9.84
CA SER A 184 12.82 17.19 10.43
C SER A 184 13.14 16.53 11.77
N MET A 185 12.20 15.76 12.35
CA MET A 185 12.33 15.16 13.70
C MET A 185 13.44 14.10 13.80
N PHE A 186 13.74 13.38 12.71
CA PHE A 186 14.64 12.21 12.75
C PHE A 186 15.90 12.42 11.89
N PRO A 187 16.79 13.38 12.20
CA PRO A 187 17.95 13.68 11.37
C PRO A 187 18.91 12.49 11.25
N ALA A 188 19.15 11.74 12.33
CA ALA A 188 20.03 10.57 12.31
C ALA A 188 19.49 9.46 11.40
N VAL A 189 18.17 9.21 11.42
CA VAL A 189 17.52 8.24 10.53
C VAL A 189 17.59 8.71 9.07
N GLN A 190 17.37 10.00 8.80
CA GLN A 190 17.50 10.56 7.46
C GLN A 190 18.90 10.38 6.88
N SER A 191 19.95 10.65 7.68
CA SER A 191 21.34 10.44 7.24
C SER A 191 21.68 8.97 7.02
N ALA A 192 20.97 8.04 7.66
CA ALA A 192 21.15 6.60 7.46
C ALA A 192 20.39 6.04 6.24
N LEU A 193 19.44 6.79 5.66
CA LEU A 193 18.61 6.30 4.54
C LEU A 193 19.42 5.74 3.36
N PRO A 194 20.49 6.40 2.84
CA PRO A 194 21.27 5.86 1.73
C PRO A 194 21.84 4.45 2.01
N GLN A 195 22.27 4.21 3.26
CA GLN A 195 22.76 2.89 3.67
C GLN A 195 21.61 1.89 3.79
N LEU A 196 20.48 2.29 4.37
CA LEU A 196 19.32 1.42 4.57
C LEU A 196 18.74 0.93 3.24
N ILE A 197 18.72 1.78 2.21
CA ILE A 197 18.22 1.42 0.87
C ILE A 197 19.29 0.72 0.03
N GLY A 198 20.58 1.02 0.22
CA GLY A 198 21.67 0.43 -0.55
C GLY A 198 22.22 -0.88 0.00
N SER A 199 21.81 -1.30 1.21
CA SER A 199 22.31 -2.53 1.81
C SER A 199 21.67 -3.77 1.19
N SER A 200 22.51 -4.72 0.76
CA SER A 200 22.08 -5.99 0.15
C SER A 200 21.67 -7.07 1.16
N ARG A 201 21.72 -6.78 2.47
CA ARG A 201 21.36 -7.72 3.54
C ARG A 201 19.95 -7.44 4.06
N GLY A 202 19.06 -8.42 3.91
CA GLY A 202 17.75 -8.48 4.57
C GLY A 202 16.83 -7.34 4.13
N LYS A 203 16.14 -7.50 3.00
CA LYS A 203 15.20 -6.50 2.49
C LYS A 203 13.84 -6.66 3.18
N GLY A 204 13.85 -6.65 4.51
CA GLY A 204 12.66 -6.77 5.34
C GLY A 204 11.79 -5.51 5.35
N LEU A 205 10.82 -5.45 6.26
CA LEU A 205 9.82 -4.36 6.31
C LEU A 205 10.43 -2.94 6.39
N ASN A 206 11.55 -2.78 7.10
CA ASN A 206 12.22 -1.49 7.21
C ASN A 206 12.88 -1.03 5.90
N TYR A 207 13.27 -1.93 4.99
CA TYR A 207 13.74 -1.56 3.67
C TYR A 207 12.62 -0.89 2.86
N PHE A 208 11.43 -1.50 2.80
CA PHE A 208 10.27 -0.90 2.11
C PHE A 208 9.79 0.40 2.76
N ARG A 209 9.87 0.49 4.09
CA ARG A 209 9.59 1.75 4.80
C ARG A 209 10.64 2.82 4.49
N ALA A 210 11.92 2.45 4.39
CA ALA A 210 12.98 3.37 3.98
C ALA A 210 12.75 3.90 2.56
N LEU A 211 12.33 3.05 1.62
CA LEU A 211 11.99 3.46 0.26
C LEU A 211 10.83 4.45 0.18
N THR A 212 9.74 4.20 0.92
CA THR A 212 8.61 5.16 1.01
C THR A 212 9.03 6.46 1.68
N ALA A 213 9.88 6.36 2.71
CA ALA A 213 10.43 7.48 3.45
C ALA A 213 11.25 8.44 2.56
N MET A 214 11.99 7.94 1.56
CA MET A 214 12.85 8.75 0.67
C MET A 214 12.12 9.97 0.07
N THR A 215 10.84 9.80 -0.27
CA THR A 215 10.01 10.86 -0.88
C THR A 215 9.81 12.08 0.01
N ASN A 216 9.96 11.93 1.33
CA ASN A 216 9.80 12.99 2.31
C ASN A 216 11.15 13.45 2.91
N ALA A 217 12.29 12.97 2.37
CA ALA A 217 13.59 13.04 3.01
C ALA A 217 14.55 14.14 2.55
N SER A 218 14.20 15.39 2.83
CA SER A 218 14.98 16.56 2.40
C SER A 218 16.40 16.63 2.97
N ARG A 219 16.71 15.99 4.10
CA ARG A 219 18.06 16.01 4.73
C ARG A 219 18.85 14.73 4.56
N SER A 220 18.37 13.81 3.73
CA SER A 220 18.99 12.50 3.53
C SER A 220 20.28 12.53 2.71
N GLY A 221 20.51 13.60 1.95
CA GLY A 221 21.59 13.66 0.96
C GLY A 221 21.33 12.80 -0.28
N LEU A 222 20.14 12.25 -0.44
CA LEU A 222 19.75 11.44 -1.60
C LEU A 222 19.67 12.31 -2.87
N GLY A 223 20.30 11.83 -3.94
CA GLY A 223 20.25 12.43 -5.28
C GLY A 223 19.51 11.55 -6.27
N SER A 224 19.37 12.03 -7.52
CA SER A 224 18.69 11.30 -8.61
C SER A 224 19.19 9.86 -8.78
N ASN A 225 20.51 9.66 -8.67
CA ASN A 225 21.14 8.35 -8.80
C ASN A 225 20.68 7.35 -7.73
N ASP A 226 20.34 7.81 -6.52
CA ASP A 226 19.85 6.95 -5.44
C ASP A 226 18.39 6.53 -5.70
N PHE A 227 17.57 7.44 -6.25
CA PHE A 227 16.22 7.12 -6.70
C PHE A 227 16.22 6.13 -7.87
N ASP A 228 17.10 6.32 -8.85
CA ASP A 228 17.21 5.42 -10.01
C ASP A 228 17.63 4.02 -9.57
N LYS A 229 18.64 3.90 -8.70
CA LYS A 229 19.06 2.61 -8.13
C LYS A 229 17.95 1.94 -7.33
N ALA A 230 17.26 2.70 -6.47
CA ALA A 230 16.14 2.19 -5.68
C ALA A 230 15.00 1.67 -6.59
N ALA A 231 14.68 2.39 -7.67
CA ALA A 231 13.69 1.98 -8.65
C ALA A 231 14.12 0.72 -9.42
N GLU A 232 15.37 0.64 -9.86
CA GLU A 232 15.94 -0.57 -10.48
C GLU A 232 15.86 -1.77 -9.54
N GLU A 233 16.24 -1.59 -8.27
CA GLU A 233 16.17 -2.65 -7.27
C GLU A 233 14.73 -3.08 -6.99
N LEU A 234 13.79 -2.14 -6.89
CA LEU A 234 12.37 -2.45 -6.73
C LEU A 234 11.84 -3.31 -7.89
N ARG A 235 12.25 -3.03 -9.14
CA ARG A 235 11.86 -3.86 -10.29
C ARG A 235 12.32 -5.30 -10.13
N THR A 236 13.47 -5.55 -9.50
CA THR A 236 13.95 -6.92 -9.26
C THR A 236 13.10 -7.69 -8.24
N LEU A 237 12.37 -6.98 -7.37
CA LEU A 237 11.49 -7.55 -6.34
C LEU A 237 10.07 -7.81 -6.83
N LYS A 238 9.67 -7.27 -7.98
CA LYS A 238 8.44 -7.65 -8.69
C LYS A 238 8.59 -9.04 -9.31
N GLY A 239 7.46 -9.72 -9.56
CA GLY A 239 7.46 -10.96 -10.33
C GLY A 239 7.44 -12.22 -9.47
N CYS A 240 6.40 -12.44 -8.66
CA CYS A 240 6.15 -13.75 -8.08
C CYS A 240 5.64 -14.73 -9.15
N LYS A 241 5.91 -16.02 -8.97
CA LYS A 241 5.52 -17.07 -9.92
C LYS A 241 4.01 -17.06 -10.25
N GLU A 242 3.17 -16.84 -9.25
CA GLU A 242 1.71 -16.83 -9.39
C GLU A 242 1.12 -15.42 -9.59
N PHE A 243 1.84 -14.39 -9.16
CA PHE A 243 1.40 -12.99 -9.19
C PHE A 243 2.53 -12.09 -9.70
N PRO A 244 2.76 -12.03 -11.03
CA PRO A 244 3.88 -11.30 -11.61
C PRO A 244 3.89 -9.80 -11.32
N SER A 245 2.73 -9.20 -11.08
CA SER A 245 2.57 -7.76 -10.84
C SER A 245 2.81 -7.33 -9.39
N LEU A 246 2.89 -8.29 -8.46
CA LEU A 246 3.04 -8.05 -7.03
C LEU A 246 4.52 -8.18 -6.59
N TYR A 247 4.84 -7.52 -5.48
CA TYR A 247 6.17 -7.52 -4.88
C TYR A 247 6.39 -8.72 -3.97
N ARG A 248 7.59 -9.30 -4.02
CA ARG A 248 8.09 -10.28 -3.04
C ARG A 248 8.47 -9.59 -1.73
N MET A 249 8.30 -10.32 -0.62
CA MET A 249 8.76 -9.86 0.70
C MET A 249 10.29 -9.81 0.82
N GLU A 250 11.00 -10.66 0.10
CA GLU A 250 12.46 -10.75 0.10
C GLU A 250 13.01 -10.92 -1.34
N PRO A 251 14.32 -10.70 -1.58
CA PRO A 251 14.92 -10.83 -2.90
C PRO A 251 14.82 -12.24 -3.49
N ASP A 252 14.77 -13.27 -2.64
CA ASP A 252 14.65 -14.66 -3.04
C ASP A 252 13.40 -14.89 -3.90
N LYS A 253 13.57 -15.58 -5.03
CA LYS A 253 12.46 -15.94 -5.94
C LYS A 253 11.45 -16.87 -5.29
N ALA A 254 11.83 -17.61 -4.25
CA ALA A 254 10.93 -18.45 -3.47
C ALA A 254 10.13 -17.67 -2.40
N SER A 255 10.46 -16.39 -2.15
CA SER A 255 9.73 -15.56 -1.19
C SER A 255 8.26 -15.42 -1.59
N PRO A 256 7.32 -15.47 -0.63
CA PRO A 256 5.93 -15.15 -0.90
C PRO A 256 5.79 -13.71 -1.40
N CYS A 257 4.75 -13.51 -2.20
CA CYS A 257 4.29 -12.20 -2.58
C CYS A 257 3.61 -11.51 -1.41
N SER A 258 3.66 -10.18 -1.36
CA SER A 258 2.95 -9.37 -0.39
C SER A 258 2.07 -8.33 -1.07
N LEU A 259 0.77 -8.44 -0.82
CA LEU A 259 -0.18 -7.41 -1.21
C LEU A 259 0.05 -6.12 -0.40
N SER A 260 0.46 -6.25 0.86
CA SER A 260 0.73 -5.11 1.76
C SER A 260 1.89 -4.26 1.25
N ILE A 261 3.01 -4.89 0.87
CA ILE A 261 4.16 -4.20 0.26
C ILE A 261 3.75 -3.58 -1.07
N SER A 262 3.06 -4.33 -1.91
CA SER A 262 2.60 -3.86 -3.23
C SER A 262 1.74 -2.60 -3.12
N ALA A 263 0.81 -2.56 -2.18
CA ALA A 263 -0.02 -1.38 -1.92
C ALA A 263 0.80 -0.20 -1.37
N ALA A 264 1.79 -0.45 -0.51
CA ALA A 264 2.66 0.61 0.03
C ALA A 264 3.56 1.23 -1.05
N MET A 265 4.00 0.45 -2.02
CA MET A 265 4.93 0.90 -3.07
C MET A 265 4.29 1.84 -4.09
N ILE A 266 2.97 2.00 -4.12
CA ILE A 266 2.29 2.99 -4.99
C ILE A 266 2.81 4.40 -4.76
N ALA A 267 3.18 4.73 -3.51
CA ALA A 267 3.70 6.05 -3.16
C ALA A 267 5.16 6.26 -3.57
N VAL A 268 5.85 5.22 -4.06
CA VAL A 268 7.27 5.29 -4.43
C VAL A 268 7.39 5.58 -5.93
N PRO A 269 8.04 6.69 -6.34
CA PRO A 269 8.26 7.00 -7.75
C PRO A 269 8.97 5.86 -8.49
N GLY A 270 8.46 5.51 -9.68
CA GLY A 270 9.03 4.45 -10.51
C GLY A 270 8.74 3.02 -10.06
N ALA A 271 8.01 2.82 -8.95
CA ALA A 271 7.58 1.50 -8.51
C ALA A 271 6.54 0.88 -9.44
N TYR A 272 5.56 1.67 -9.89
CA TYR A 272 4.54 1.27 -10.86
C TYR A 272 4.49 2.22 -12.06
N ASP A 273 4.23 1.68 -13.24
CA ASP A 273 3.87 2.43 -14.43
C ASP A 273 2.37 2.24 -14.72
N PHE A 274 1.56 3.16 -14.19
CA PHE A 274 0.13 3.17 -14.43
C PHE A 274 -0.26 3.95 -15.72
N GLY A 275 0.71 4.41 -16.50
CA GLY A 275 0.52 5.34 -17.62
C GLY A 275 0.37 6.79 -17.18
N GLU A 276 0.31 7.73 -18.13
CA GLU A 276 0.04 9.14 -17.83
C GLU A 276 -1.32 9.25 -17.08
N ASN A 277 -1.27 9.75 -15.84
CA ASN A 277 -2.42 9.93 -14.96
C ASN A 277 -3.56 10.68 -15.68
N LYS A 278 -4.78 10.13 -15.61
CA LYS A 278 -6.03 10.89 -15.77
C LYS A 278 -6.53 11.33 -14.41
#